data_AF-A0A091K853-F1
#
_entry.id   AF-A0A091K853-F1
#
_cell.length_a   1.000
_cell.length_b   1.000
_cell.length_c   1.000
_cell.angle_alpha   90.00
_cell.angle_beta   90.00
_cell.angle_gamma   90.00
#
_symmetry.space_group_name_H-M   'P 1'
#
loop_
_entity.id
_entity.type
_entity.pdbx_description
1 polymer ?
#
loop_
_entity_poly.entity_id
_entity_poly.type
_entity_poly.pdbx_seq_one_letter_code
_entity_poly.pdbx_strand_id
1 'polypeptide(L)' 'MKITGVFLLLSLAFLCLANCSEYKRLQRGRPIYCEKLYQPFCGSDGKTYNNKCTFCKAVL' A
#
# COMPACT_ATOMS: atom_id res chain seq x y z
N MET A 1 -23.01 21.91 5.83
CA MET A 1 -21.67 22.36 5.36
C MET A 1 -20.48 21.66 6.04
N LYS A 2 -20.63 20.99 7.19
CA LYS A 2 -19.55 20.19 7.82
C LYS A 2 -19.43 18.76 7.26
N ILE A 3 -20.56 18.17 6.89
CA ILE A 3 -20.64 16.78 6.42
C ILE A 3 -19.92 16.58 5.06
N THR A 4 -20.04 17.53 4.14
CA THR A 4 -19.36 17.49 2.83
C THR A 4 -17.84 17.50 2.95
N GLY A 5 -17.28 18.24 3.92
CA GLY A 5 -15.84 18.26 4.19
C GLY A 5 -15.32 16.94 4.78
N VAL A 6 -16.11 16.30 5.65
CA VAL A 6 -15.76 14.98 6.21
C VAL A 6 -15.77 13.90 5.12
N PHE A 7 -16.75 13.91 4.21
CA PHE A 7 -16.78 12.97 3.09
C PHE A 7 -15.57 13.12 2.14
N LEU A 8 -15.11 14.36 1.90
CA LEU A 8 -13.94 14.65 1.07
C LEU A 8 -12.63 14.21 1.73
N LEU A 9 -12.50 14.40 3.05
CA LEU A 9 -11.35 13.91 3.81
C LEU A 9 -11.30 12.38 3.88
N LEU A 10 -12.45 11.72 4.04
CA LEU A 10 -12.54 10.26 4.06
C LEU A 10 -12.21 9.64 2.70
N SER A 11 -12.62 10.25 1.59
CA SER A 11 -12.29 9.78 0.24
C SER A 11 -10.80 9.98 -0.11
N LEU A 12 -10.22 11.12 0.29
CA LEU A 12 -8.77 11.38 0.16
C LEU A 12 -7.93 10.41 0.98
N ALA A 13 -8.36 10.10 2.21
CA ALA A 13 -7.72 9.07 3.03
C ALA A 13 -7.76 7.70 2.33
N PHE A 14 -8.89 7.33 1.73
CA PHE A 14 -9.03 6.05 1.01
C PHE A 14 -8.12 5.93 -0.22
N LEU A 15 -7.82 7.04 -0.90
CA LEU A 15 -6.94 7.09 -2.07
C LEU A 15 -5.44 6.98 -1.70
N CYS A 16 -5.05 7.40 -0.49
CA CYS A 16 -3.66 7.37 -0.04
C CYS A 16 -3.24 6.05 0.62
N LEU A 17 -4.18 5.13 0.92
CA LEU A 17 -3.82 3.81 1.42
C LEU A 17 -3.32 2.94 0.26
N ALA A 18 -2.02 2.65 0.27
CA ALA A 18 -1.44 1.55 -0.48
C ALA A 18 -2.17 0.24 -0.11
N ASN A 19 -3.05 -0.22 -1.00
CA ASN A 19 -3.82 -1.44 -0.75
C ASN A 19 -2.93 -2.68 -0.94
N CYS A 20 -2.43 -3.22 0.18
CA CYS A 20 -1.68 -4.48 0.24
C CYS A 20 -2.57 -5.72 0.42
N SER A 21 -3.90 -5.57 0.28
CA SER A 21 -4.88 -6.65 0.44
C SER A 21 -4.61 -7.85 -0.50
N GLU A 22 -4.18 -7.55 -1.73
CA GLU A 22 -3.79 -8.55 -2.73
C GLU A 22 -2.64 -9.45 -2.22
N TYR A 23 -1.61 -8.86 -1.63
CA TYR A 23 -0.46 -9.57 -1.08
C TYR A 23 -0.76 -10.31 0.23
N LYS A 24 -1.67 -9.77 1.06
CA LYS A 24 -2.13 -10.43 2.30
C LYS A 24 -2.79 -11.78 2.02
N ARG A 25 -3.47 -11.94 0.88
CA ARG A 25 -4.07 -13.24 0.47
C ARG A 25 -3.00 -14.28 0.17
N LEU A 26 -1.83 -13.87 -0.33
CA LEU A 26 -0.71 -14.75 -0.64
C LEU A 26 0.06 -15.20 0.62
N GLN A 27 0.05 -14.36 1.66
CA GLN A 27 0.80 -14.56 2.90
C GLN A 27 0.27 -15.65 3.85
N ARG A 28 -0.78 -16.42 3.51
CA ARG A 28 -1.39 -17.48 4.37
C ARG A 28 -0.37 -18.57 4.78
N GLY A 29 0.52 -18.25 5.71
CA GLY A 29 1.61 -19.09 6.19
C GLY A 29 2.79 -19.26 5.21
N ARG A 30 2.90 -18.43 4.17
CA ARG A 30 3.94 -18.57 3.13
C ARG A 30 4.70 -17.26 2.92
N PRO A 31 6.02 -17.33 2.64
CA PRO A 31 6.80 -16.15 2.32
C PRO A 31 6.32 -15.51 1.00
N ILE A 32 6.25 -14.18 0.97
CA ILE A 32 5.99 -13.43 -0.26
C ILE A 32 7.27 -13.42 -1.10
N TYR A 33 7.15 -13.92 -2.33
CA TYR A 33 8.15 -13.77 -3.38
C TYR A 33 7.76 -12.58 -4.25
N CYS A 34 8.69 -11.64 -4.40
CA CYS A 34 8.53 -10.47 -5.25
C CYS A 34 9.45 -10.58 -6.45
N GLU A 35 8.93 -10.21 -7.62
CA GLU A 35 9.76 -10.05 -8.80
C GLU A 35 10.80 -8.94 -8.57
N LYS A 36 11.99 -9.10 -9.16
CA LYS A 36 13.07 -8.12 -9.11
C LYS A 36 12.90 -7.03 -10.18
N LEU A 37 11.66 -6.62 -10.41
CA LEU A 37 11.34 -5.54 -11.34
C LEU A 37 11.45 -4.19 -10.61
N TYR A 38 12.14 -3.24 -11.23
CA TYR A 38 12.25 -1.89 -10.70
C TYR A 38 11.06 -1.02 -11.16
N GLN A 39 10.15 -0.77 -10.24
CA GLN A 39 8.97 0.07 -10.37
C GLN A 39 8.82 0.90 -9.08
N PRO A 40 9.59 1.99 -8.92
CA PRO A 40 9.77 2.65 -7.64
C PRO A 40 8.43 3.02 -6.99
N PHE A 41 8.26 2.60 -5.74
CA PHE A 41 7.04 2.81 -4.96
C PHE A 41 7.35 3.68 -3.75
N CYS A 42 6.68 4.82 -3.64
CA CYS A 42 6.82 5.72 -2.50
C CYS A 42 5.93 5.24 -1.35
N GLY A 43 6.54 4.84 -0.23
CA GLY A 43 5.83 4.46 0.98
C GLY A 43 5.40 5.68 1.78
N SER A 44 4.32 5.53 2.56
CA SER A 44 3.85 6.57 3.49
C SER A 44 4.83 6.80 4.66
N ASP A 45 5.82 5.92 4.83
CA ASP A 45 6.95 6.05 5.74
C ASP A 45 8.09 6.92 5.19
N GLY A 46 7.91 7.53 4.01
CA GLY A 46 8.90 8.38 3.35
C GLY A 46 10.04 7.62 2.68
N LYS A 47 9.97 6.28 2.62
CA LYS A 47 10.97 5.46 1.93
C LYS A 47 10.52 5.08 0.53
N THR A 48 11.48 4.95 -0.38
CA THR A 48 11.25 4.38 -1.71
C THR A 48 11.57 2.90 -1.71
N TYR A 49 10.65 2.10 -2.23
CA TYR A 49 10.77 0.66 -2.38
C TYR A 49 10.94 0.32 -3.87
N ASN A 50 11.65 -0.78 -4.17
CA ASN A 50 11.89 -1.18 -5.56
C ASN A 50 10.60 -1.42 -6.34
N ASN A 51 9.56 -1.95 -5.68
CA ASN A 51 8.22 -2.10 -6.22
C ASN A 51 7.16 -2.26 -5.13
N LYS A 52 5.88 -2.19 -5.53
CA LYS A 52 4.72 -2.36 -4.64
C LYS A 52 4.77 -3.66 -3.84
N CYS A 53 5.24 -4.76 -4.43
CA CYS A 53 5.38 -6.04 -3.72
C CYS A 53 6.40 -5.93 -2.59
N THR A 54 7.58 -5.35 -2.84
CA THR A 54 8.62 -5.17 -1.81
C THR A 54 8.16 -4.25 -0.69
N PHE A 55 7.37 -3.21 -0.99
CA PHE A 55 6.70 -2.39 0.02
C PHE A 55 5.72 -3.22 0.84
N CYS A 56 4.76 -3.89 0.19
CA CYS A 56 3.74 -4.69 0.88
C CYS A 56 4.34 -5.84 1.70
N LYS A 57 5.47 -6.41 1.28
CA LYS A 57 6.22 -7.41 2.06
C LYS A 57 6.88 -6.82 3.30
N ALA A 58 7.27 -5.54 3.29
CA ALA A 58 7.89 -4.88 4.42
C ALA A 58 6.88 -4.43 5.49
N VAL A 59 5.62 -4.15 5.08
CA VAL A 59 4.56 -3.65 5.98
C VAL A 59 3.54 -4.72 6.43
N LEU A 60 3.56 -5.92 5.83
CA LEU A 60 2.73 -7.07 6.21
C LEU A 60 3.52 -8.10 7.02
#